data_AF-A0A956DLK7-F1
#
_entry.id   AF-A0A956DLK7-F1
#
_cell.length_a   1.000
_cell.length_b   1.000
_cell.length_c   1.000
_cell.angle_alpha   90.00
_cell.angle_beta   90.00
_cell.angle_gamma   90.00
#
_symmetry.space_group_name_H-M   'P 1'
#
loop_
_entity.id
_entity.type
_entity.pdbx_description
1 polymer ?
#
loop_
_entity_poly.entity_id
_entity_poly.type
_entity_poly.pdbx_seq_one_letter_code
_entity_poly.pdbx_strand_id
1 'polypeptide(L)'
;MPAQPGQGPGGPQLSDGQYEFGDDENVSIERAGTSSSIWAICALVGAVLLGTLAFLQFHLDNLRGAVLVVPLFLVCAVAGWLYLGVGKSLKAVASTEGNDLELMMRALDRLAKAFRNEVIATGVAIIVFGALAAATML
;
A
#
# COMPACT_ATOMS: atom_id res chain seq x y z
N MET A 1 -27.94 -6.28 -57.02
CA MET A 1 -27.77 -6.53 -55.58
C MET A 1 -26.28 -6.75 -55.33
N PRO A 2 -25.54 -5.79 -54.77
CA PRO A 2 -24.12 -6.00 -54.48
C PRO A 2 -23.93 -6.95 -53.30
N ALA A 3 -22.99 -7.87 -53.44
CA ALA A 3 -22.66 -8.93 -52.51
C ALA A 3 -22.03 -8.38 -51.21
N GLN A 4 -22.49 -8.93 -50.09
CA GLN A 4 -22.02 -8.62 -48.74
C GLN A 4 -20.64 -9.28 -48.51
N PRO A 5 -19.58 -8.54 -48.13
CA PRO A 5 -18.27 -9.11 -47.88
C PRO A 5 -18.29 -10.04 -46.65
N GLY A 6 -17.68 -11.22 -46.83
CA GLY A 6 -17.76 -12.35 -45.91
C GLY A 6 -17.31 -12.05 -44.48
N GLN A 7 -18.17 -12.47 -43.54
CA GLN A 7 -17.80 -12.76 -42.16
C GLN A 7 -16.82 -13.94 -42.17
N GLY A 8 -15.55 -13.66 -41.94
CA GLY A 8 -14.54 -14.68 -41.65
C GLY A 8 -14.79 -15.33 -40.28
N PRO A 9 -14.28 -16.55 -40.04
CA PRO A 9 -14.56 -17.31 -38.83
C PRO A 9 -13.74 -16.81 -37.65
N GLY A 10 -14.43 -16.42 -36.56
CA GLY A 10 -13.97 -16.66 -35.19
C GLY A 10 -12.71 -15.94 -34.70
N GLY A 11 -12.57 -14.64 -34.95
CA GLY A 11 -11.77 -13.81 -34.03
C GLY A 11 -12.53 -13.65 -32.69
N PRO A 12 -11.86 -13.68 -31.53
CA PRO A 12 -12.52 -13.42 -30.25
C PRO A 12 -13.25 -12.08 -30.34
N GLN A 13 -14.57 -12.12 -30.31
CA GLN A 13 -15.38 -10.93 -30.14
C GLN A 13 -15.05 -10.40 -28.75
N LEU A 14 -14.21 -9.35 -28.69
CA LEU A 14 -14.12 -8.49 -27.52
C LEU A 14 -15.51 -7.87 -27.35
N SER A 15 -16.35 -8.56 -26.59
CA SER A 15 -17.67 -8.10 -26.19
C SER A 15 -17.45 -6.77 -25.46
N ASP A 16 -17.96 -5.67 -26.03
CA ASP A 16 -18.01 -4.38 -25.36
C ASP A 16 -18.56 -4.58 -23.95
N GLY A 17 -17.76 -4.31 -22.92
CA GLY A 17 -18.28 -4.15 -21.57
C GLY A 17 -17.30 -4.28 -20.43
N GLN A 18 -16.72 -5.46 -20.19
CA GLN A 18 -16.00 -5.75 -18.94
C GLN A 18 -14.88 -6.76 -19.19
N TYR A 19 -13.63 -6.30 -19.05
CA TYR A 19 -12.47 -7.19 -19.05
C TYR A 19 -12.44 -7.98 -17.74
N GLU A 20 -12.24 -9.29 -17.85
CA GLU A 20 -12.03 -10.20 -16.72
C GLU A 20 -10.60 -10.76 -16.77
N PHE A 21 -9.94 -10.84 -15.62
CA PHE A 21 -8.60 -11.38 -15.49
C PHE A 21 -8.60 -12.90 -15.62
N GLY A 22 -7.60 -13.45 -16.31
CA GLY A 22 -7.36 -14.89 -16.33
C GLY A 22 -6.84 -15.40 -14.97
N ASP A 23 -6.89 -16.73 -14.77
CA ASP A 23 -6.42 -17.38 -13.53
C ASP A 23 -4.98 -16.98 -13.15
N ASP A 24 -4.08 -16.92 -14.13
CA ASP A 24 -2.67 -16.54 -13.91
C ASP A 24 -2.52 -15.07 -13.46
N GLU A 25 -3.39 -14.18 -13.95
CA GLU A 25 -3.43 -12.76 -13.58
C GLU A 25 -3.98 -12.62 -12.16
N ASN A 26 -5.08 -13.30 -11.84
CA ASN A 26 -5.67 -13.32 -10.50
C ASN A 26 -4.68 -13.83 -9.43
N VAL A 27 -3.93 -14.89 -9.72
CA VAL A 27 -2.87 -15.39 -8.82
C VAL A 27 -1.79 -14.34 -8.58
N SER A 28 -1.40 -13.60 -9.61
CA SER A 28 -0.38 -12.55 -9.49
C SER A 28 -0.87 -11.37 -8.65
N ILE A 29 -2.13 -10.99 -8.82
CA ILE A 29 -2.80 -9.91 -8.08
C ILE A 29 -2.98 -10.31 -6.61
N GLU A 30 -3.41 -11.54 -6.34
CA GLU A 30 -3.56 -12.07 -4.99
C GLU A 30 -2.21 -12.11 -4.26
N ARG A 31 -1.15 -12.54 -4.95
CA ARG A 31 0.23 -12.51 -4.41
C ARG A 31 0.64 -11.09 -4.07
N ALA A 32 0.41 -10.12 -4.95
CA ALA A 32 0.71 -8.71 -4.68
C ALA A 32 -0.08 -8.19 -3.46
N GLY A 33 -1.37 -8.50 -3.37
CA GLY A 33 -2.21 -8.14 -2.22
C GLY A 33 -1.74 -8.79 -0.92
N THR A 34 -1.27 -10.04 -0.98
CA THR A 34 -0.70 -10.76 0.16
C THR A 34 0.63 -10.17 0.61
N SER A 35 1.56 -9.92 -0.32
CA SER A 35 2.85 -9.27 -0.01
C SER A 35 2.64 -7.89 0.61
N SER A 36 1.71 -7.09 0.07
CA SER A 36 1.36 -5.79 0.62
C SER A 36 0.78 -5.91 2.05
N SER A 37 -0.06 -6.91 2.29
CA SER A 37 -0.60 -7.18 3.64
C SER A 37 0.48 -7.62 4.63
N ILE A 38 1.42 -8.47 4.20
CA ILE A 38 2.55 -8.90 5.04
C ILE A 38 3.41 -7.70 5.42
N TRP A 39 3.77 -6.86 4.44
CA TRP A 39 4.52 -5.63 4.68
C TRP A 39 3.79 -4.72 5.69
N ALA A 40 2.48 -4.54 5.51
CA ALA A 40 1.65 -3.76 6.40
C ALA A 40 1.70 -4.29 7.84
N ILE A 41 1.59 -5.61 8.03
CA ILE A 41 1.68 -6.25 9.35
C ILE A 41 3.07 -6.03 9.95
N CYS A 42 4.15 -6.23 9.19
CA CYS A 42 5.51 -5.97 9.64
C CYS A 42 5.69 -4.51 10.08
N ALA A 43 5.18 -3.55 9.31
CA ALA A 43 5.26 -2.14 9.64
C ALA A 43 4.45 -1.79 10.90
N LEU A 44 3.25 -2.37 11.09
CA LEU A 44 2.45 -2.19 12.30
C LEU A 44 3.13 -2.80 13.53
N VAL A 45 3.70 -4.00 13.42
CA VAL A 45 4.47 -4.62 14.49
C VAL A 45 5.68 -3.76 14.84
N GLY A 46 6.40 -3.27 13.84
CA GLY A 46 7.50 -2.31 14.01
C GLY A 46 7.05 -1.06 14.74
N ALA A 47 5.90 -0.48 14.39
CA ALA A 47 5.32 0.66 15.08
C ALA A 47 5.02 0.33 16.55
N VAL A 48 4.41 -0.81 16.86
CA VAL A 48 4.15 -1.21 18.26
C VAL A 48 5.45 -1.32 19.04
N LEU A 49 6.48 -1.97 18.49
CA LEU A 49 7.79 -2.10 19.14
C LEU A 49 8.45 -0.74 19.39
N LEU A 50 8.45 0.15 18.39
CA LEU A 50 9.02 1.49 18.52
C LEU A 50 8.23 2.37 19.49
N GLY A 51 6.90 2.27 19.50
CA GLY A 51 6.06 2.96 20.48
C GLY A 51 6.33 2.49 21.90
N THR A 52 6.52 1.18 22.09
CA THR A 52 6.86 0.59 23.39
C THR A 52 8.26 1.03 23.83
N LEU A 53 9.21 1.08 22.91
CA LEU A 53 10.56 1.58 23.17
C LEU A 53 10.56 3.06 23.55
N ALA A 54 9.80 3.91 22.84
CA ALA A 54 9.68 5.33 23.17
C ALA A 54 9.05 5.52 24.57
N PHE A 55 8.02 4.74 24.89
CA PHE A 55 7.38 4.75 26.21
C PHE A 55 8.36 4.35 27.33
N LEU A 56 9.14 3.29 27.11
CA LEU A 56 10.13 2.83 28.08
C LEU A 56 11.24 3.87 28.28
N GLN A 57 11.73 4.48 27.20
CA GLN A 57 12.75 5.52 27.30
C GLN A 57 12.25 6.75 28.04
N PHE A 58 10.98 7.12 27.85
CA PHE A 58 10.35 8.18 28.64
C PHE A 58 10.29 7.85 30.13
N HIS A 59 9.94 6.61 30.50
CA HIS A 59 9.89 6.16 31.90
C HIS A 59 11.27 6.05 32.58
N LEU A 60 12.34 5.92 31.79
CA LEU A 60 13.72 5.90 32.26
C LEU A 60 14.38 7.29 32.27
N ASP A 61 13.58 8.36 32.19
CA ASP A 61 14.02 9.76 32.09
C ASP A 61 14.96 10.04 30.88
N ASN A 62 15.00 9.14 29.89
CA ASN A 62 15.75 9.31 28.65
C ASN A 62 14.89 9.96 27.57
N LEU A 63 14.50 11.22 27.83
CA LEU A 63 13.72 12.04 26.90
C LEU A 63 14.36 12.13 25.53
N ARG A 64 15.69 12.27 25.45
CA ARG A 64 16.41 12.38 24.17
C ARG A 64 16.18 11.16 23.30
N GLY A 65 16.37 9.96 23.84
CA GLY A 65 16.19 8.76 23.04
C GLY A 65 14.72 8.43 22.76
N ALA A 66 13.78 8.79 23.65
CA ALA A 66 12.35 8.72 23.35
C ALA A 66 11.96 9.59 22.15
N VAL A 67 12.41 10.85 22.14
CA VAL A 67 12.14 11.83 21.08
C VAL A 67 12.70 11.40 19.72
N LEU A 68 13.87 10.73 19.69
CA LEU A 68 14.47 10.23 18.46
C LEU A 68 13.70 9.04 17.84
N VAL A 69 12.97 8.27 18.65
CA VAL A 69 12.24 7.07 18.21
C VAL A 69 10.84 7.42 17.66
N VAL A 70 10.23 8.50 18.14
CA VAL A 70 8.87 8.92 17.76
C VAL A 70 8.67 9.12 16.24
N PRO A 71 9.57 9.78 15.50
CA PRO A 71 9.39 9.93 14.05
C PRO A 71 9.37 8.60 13.31
N LEU A 72 10.24 7.65 13.70
CA LEU A 72 10.29 6.32 13.10
C LEU A 72 9.02 5.52 13.41
N PHE A 73 8.54 5.60 14.65
CA PHE A 73 7.25 5.04 15.06
C PHE A 73 6.12 5.52 14.14
N LEU A 74 6.03 6.83 13.91
CA LEU A 74 4.97 7.42 13.09
C LEU A 74 5.04 6.95 11.64
N VAL A 75 6.23 6.87 11.04
CA VAL A 75 6.40 6.36 9.67
C VAL A 75 5.92 4.91 9.56
N CYS A 76 6.36 4.04 10.49
CA CYS A 76 5.94 2.64 10.50
C CYS A 76 4.42 2.49 10.70
N ALA A 77 3.81 3.31 11.57
CA ALA A 77 2.38 3.27 11.82
C ALA A 77 1.57 3.69 10.58
N VAL A 78 1.99 4.79 9.92
CA VAL A 78 1.34 5.31 8.71
C VAL A 78 1.50 4.32 7.55
N ALA A 79 2.71 3.82 7.30
CA ALA A 79 2.96 2.82 6.26
C ALA A 79 2.12 1.56 6.50
N GLY A 80 2.14 1.04 7.73
CA GLY A 80 1.34 -0.13 8.12
C GLY A 80 -0.15 0.06 7.84
N TRP A 81 -0.72 1.20 8.23
CA TRP A 81 -2.14 1.49 7.97
C TRP A 81 -2.47 1.58 6.46
N LEU A 82 -1.63 2.28 5.69
CA LEU A 82 -1.85 2.51 4.27
C LEU A 82 -1.77 1.22 3.46
N TYR A 83 -0.71 0.41 3.66
CA TYR A 83 -0.53 -0.83 2.91
C TYR A 83 -1.52 -1.92 3.32
N LEU A 84 -2.06 -1.89 4.54
CA LEU A 84 -3.13 -2.82 4.95
C LEU A 84 -4.40 -2.57 4.12
N GLY A 85 -4.71 -1.30 3.84
CA GLY A 85 -5.81 -0.93 2.96
C GLY A 85 -5.59 -1.37 1.51
N VAL A 86 -4.37 -1.21 1.00
CA VAL A 86 -3.99 -1.63 -0.36
C VAL A 86 -4.08 -3.14 -0.53
N GLY A 87 -3.50 -3.91 0.41
CA GLY A 87 -3.53 -5.36 0.39
C GLY A 87 -4.96 -5.91 0.36
N LYS A 88 -5.87 -5.33 1.15
CA LYS A 88 -7.30 -5.67 1.12
C LYS A 88 -7.96 -5.36 -0.22
N SER A 89 -7.65 -4.21 -0.84
CA SER A 89 -8.21 -3.88 -2.15
C SER A 89 -7.70 -4.78 -3.27
N LEU A 90 -6.42 -5.14 -3.28
CA LEU A 90 -5.86 -6.03 -4.30
C LEU A 90 -6.40 -7.45 -4.17
N LYS A 91 -6.55 -7.96 -2.94
CA LYS A 91 -7.21 -9.25 -2.71
C LYS A 91 -8.68 -9.24 -3.16
N ALA A 92 -9.37 -8.12 -2.97
CA ALA A 92 -10.75 -7.99 -3.43
C ALA A 92 -10.84 -8.14 -4.96
N VAL A 93 -9.95 -7.49 -5.72
CA VAL A 93 -9.88 -7.59 -7.19
C VAL A 93 -9.76 -9.05 -7.64
N ALA A 94 -8.85 -9.82 -7.03
CA ALA A 94 -8.63 -11.23 -7.39
C ALA A 94 -9.78 -12.18 -7.00
N SER A 95 -10.74 -11.71 -6.19
CA SER A 95 -11.84 -12.53 -5.66
C SER A 95 -13.22 -12.18 -6.22
N THR A 96 -13.31 -11.09 -6.98
CA THR A 96 -14.57 -10.61 -7.57
C THR A 96 -14.51 -10.78 -9.08
N GLU A 97 -15.51 -11.47 -9.63
CA GLU A 97 -15.72 -11.58 -11.06
C GLU A 97 -16.65 -10.45 -11.53
N GLY A 98 -16.24 -9.75 -12.58
CA GLY A 98 -17.01 -8.70 -13.23
C GLY A 98 -16.38 -7.32 -13.00
N ASN A 99 -16.01 -6.70 -14.12
CA ASN A 99 -15.41 -5.35 -14.17
C ASN A 99 -14.05 -5.24 -13.46
N ASP A 100 -13.21 -6.26 -13.61
CA ASP A 100 -11.96 -6.39 -12.87
C ASP A 100 -10.99 -5.25 -13.16
N LEU A 101 -11.02 -4.71 -14.38
CA LEU A 101 -10.22 -3.55 -14.78
C LEU A 101 -10.54 -2.32 -13.91
N GLU A 102 -11.82 -2.03 -13.63
CA GLU A 102 -12.19 -0.89 -12.78
C GLU A 102 -11.75 -1.10 -11.34
N LEU A 103 -11.92 -2.32 -10.81
CA LEU A 103 -11.47 -2.67 -9.47
C LEU A 103 -9.96 -2.55 -9.34
N MET A 104 -9.23 -3.01 -10.36
CA MET A 104 -7.78 -2.89 -10.46
C MET A 104 -7.34 -1.42 -10.50
N MET A 105 -7.95 -0.59 -11.35
CA MET A 105 -7.63 0.84 -11.41
C MET A 105 -7.86 1.54 -10.06
N ARG A 106 -8.95 1.19 -9.35
CA ARG A 106 -9.22 1.71 -8.00
C ARG A 106 -8.18 1.22 -6.98
N ALA A 107 -7.75 -0.04 -7.06
CA ALA A 107 -6.70 -0.59 -6.19
C ALA A 107 -5.34 0.06 -6.45
N LEU A 108 -4.99 0.29 -7.72
CA LEU A 108 -3.77 0.99 -8.12
C LEU A 108 -3.77 2.47 -7.72
N ASP A 109 -4.90 3.18 -7.86
CA ASP A 109 -5.03 4.55 -7.37
C ASP A 109 -4.86 4.63 -5.84
N ARG A 110 -5.40 3.64 -5.10
CA ARG A 110 -5.15 3.51 -3.65
C ARG A 110 -3.69 3.24 -3.33
N LEU A 111 -3.03 2.35 -4.07
CA LEU A 111 -1.59 2.08 -3.92
C LEU A 111 -0.76 3.33 -4.20
N ALA A 112 -1.05 4.07 -5.27
CA ALA A 112 -0.36 5.31 -5.60
C ALA A 112 -0.56 6.38 -4.52
N LYS A 113 -1.78 6.53 -3.99
CA LYS A 113 -2.07 7.41 -2.86
C LYS A 113 -1.34 6.98 -1.58
N ALA A 114 -1.30 5.68 -1.30
CA ALA A 114 -0.55 5.13 -0.16
C ALA A 114 0.93 5.46 -0.26
N PHE A 115 1.57 5.17 -1.41
CA PHE A 115 2.98 5.47 -1.63
C PHE A 115 3.28 6.97 -1.53
N ARG A 116 2.45 7.82 -2.15
CA ARG A 116 2.59 9.28 -2.05
C ARG A 116 2.52 9.75 -0.59
N ASN A 117 1.55 9.25 0.18
CA ASN A 117 1.38 9.64 1.57
C ASN A 117 2.54 9.13 2.44
N GLU A 118 3.06 7.94 2.17
CA GLU A 118 4.25 7.40 2.84
C GLU A 118 5.48 8.27 2.57
N VAL A 119 5.71 8.69 1.32
CA VAL A 119 6.83 9.58 0.97
C VAL A 119 6.71 10.92 1.70
N ILE A 120 5.52 11.52 1.74
CA ILE A 120 5.27 12.77 2.47
C ILE A 120 5.53 12.57 3.97
N ALA A 121 4.97 11.50 4.57
CA ALA A 121 5.14 11.20 5.98
C ALA A 121 6.62 10.95 6.35
N THR A 122 7.35 10.23 5.49
CA THR A 122 8.78 9.97 5.65
C THR A 122 9.59 11.26 5.53
N GLY A 123 9.29 12.11 4.55
CA GLY A 123 9.94 13.42 4.40
C GLY A 123 9.74 14.31 5.63
N VAL A 124 8.51 14.39 6.14
CA VAL A 124 8.21 15.10 7.39
C VAL A 124 8.97 14.49 8.58
N ALA A 125 8.99 13.17 8.69
CA ALA A 125 9.69 12.48 9.77
C ALA A 125 11.21 12.74 9.75
N ILE A 126 11.83 12.80 8.58
CA ILE A 126 13.26 13.14 8.44
C ILE A 126 13.53 14.58 8.90
N ILE A 127 12.69 15.54 8.48
CA ILE A 127 12.83 16.95 8.89
C ILE A 127 12.69 17.07 10.41
N VAL A 128 11.64 16.45 10.96
CA VAL A 128 11.38 16.45 12.42
C VAL A 128 12.52 15.78 13.17
N PHE A 129 12.99 14.61 12.71
CA PHE A 129 14.12 13.91 13.31
C PHE A 129 15.38 14.78 13.30
N GLY A 130 15.72 15.42 12.18
CA GLY A 130 16.88 16.29 12.07
C GLY A 130 16.80 17.50 13.02
N ALA A 131 15.63 18.14 13.11
CA ALA A 131 15.40 19.26 14.02
C ALA A 131 15.53 18.84 15.49
N LEU A 132 14.95 17.69 15.87
CA LEU A 132 15.02 17.16 17.24
C LEU A 132 16.43 16.69 17.60
N ALA A 133 17.13 16.07 16.66
CA ALA A 133 18.53 15.67 16.85
C ALA A 133 19.42 16.89 17.08
N ALA A 134 19.26 17.95 16.30
CA ALA A 134 19.98 19.21 16.49
C ALA A 134 19.65 19.88 17.83
N ALA A 135 18.37 19.95 18.20
CA ALA A 135 17.91 20.55 19.46
C ALA A 135 18.39 19.80 20.71
N THR A 136 18.70 18.50 20.60
CA THR A 136 19.19 17.68 21.72
C THR A 136 20.71 17.52 21.75
N MET A 137 21.43 18.09 20.78
CA MET A 137 22.90 18.18 20.79
C MET A 137 23.42 19.51 21.38
N LEU A 138 22.55 20.50 21.56
CA LEU A 138 22.79 21.70 22.36
C LEU A 138 22.42 21.45 23.83
#